data_AF-A0A564YZH8-F1
#
_entry.id   AF-A0A564YZH8-F1
#
_cell.length_a   1.000
_cell.length_b   1.000
_cell.length_c   1.000
_cell.angle_alpha   90.00
_cell.angle_beta   90.00
_cell.angle_gamma   90.00
#
_symmetry.space_group_name_H-M   'P 1'
#
loop_
_entity.id
_entity.type
_entity.pdbx_description
1 polymer ?
#
loop_
_entity_poly.entity_id
_entity_poly.type
_entity_poly.pdbx_seq_one_letter_code
_entity_poly.pdbx_strand_id
1 'polypeptide(L)'
;MSGLIADLKRRVPLYPSDFVDGIRGAHTIRKVTSSVFFLYFACLLPSIAFGVLNYNNTRGKIGVFRILLSQTIGGLFFGLTAGQPLT
;
A
#
# COMPACT_ATOMS: atom_id res chain seq x y z
N MET A 1 -18.73 -7.98 -17.98
CA MET A 1 -18.30 -8.62 -16.71
C MET A 1 -17.21 -9.68 -16.90
N SER A 2 -17.05 -10.26 -18.09
CA SER A 2 -16.10 -11.35 -18.37
C SER A 2 -14.62 -10.98 -18.27
N GLY A 3 -14.25 -9.71 -18.50
CA GLY A 3 -12.85 -9.24 -18.45
C GLY A 3 -12.23 -9.34 -17.05
N LEU A 4 -12.91 -8.80 -16.03
CA LEU A 4 -12.41 -8.84 -14.65
C LEU A 4 -12.20 -10.27 -14.14
N ILE A 5 -13.11 -11.19 -14.50
CA ILE A 5 -13.01 -12.61 -14.13
C ILE A 5 -11.81 -13.26 -14.85
N ALA A 6 -11.57 -12.91 -16.12
CA ALA A 6 -10.42 -13.40 -16.87
C ALA A 6 -9.09 -12.89 -16.30
N ASP A 7 -9.03 -11.62 -15.86
CA ASP A 7 -7.85 -11.04 -15.23
C ASP A 7 -7.58 -11.68 -13.86
N LEU A 8 -8.63 -11.90 -13.06
CA LEU A 8 -8.50 -12.60 -11.78
C LEU A 8 -7.98 -14.02 -11.97
N LYS A 9 -8.53 -14.77 -12.95
CA LYS A 9 -8.09 -16.14 -13.25
C LYS A 9 -6.61 -16.21 -13.67
N ARG A 10 -6.08 -15.14 -14.29
CA ARG A 10 -4.66 -15.01 -14.64
C ARG A 10 -3.78 -14.61 -13.46
N ARG A 11 -4.27 -13.77 -12.53
CA ARG A 11 -3.49 -13.25 -11.40
C ARG A 11 -3.40 -14.22 -10.21
N VAL A 12 -4.48 -14.94 -9.89
CA VAL A 12 -4.53 -15.88 -8.75
C VAL A 12 -3.34 -16.86 -8.69
N PRO A 13 -2.91 -17.53 -9.78
CA PRO A 13 -1.78 -18.46 -9.71
C PRO A 13 -0.43 -17.79 -9.41
N LEU A 14 -0.28 -16.49 -9.64
CA LEU A 14 0.94 -15.72 -9.39
C LEU A 14 1.00 -15.16 -7.95
N TYR A 15 -0.11 -15.16 -7.22
CA TYR A 15 -0.16 -14.56 -5.89
C TYR A 15 0.82 -15.18 -4.88
N PRO A 16 1.05 -16.52 -4.85
CA PRO A 16 2.07 -17.09 -3.98
C PRO A 16 3.50 -16.69 -4.35
N SER A 17 3.80 -16.52 -5.64
CA SER A 17 5.14 -16.11 -6.07
C SER A 17 5.46 -14.67 -5.64
N ASP A 18 4.46 -13.78 -5.55
CA ASP A 18 4.65 -12.39 -5.09
C ASP A 18 5.33 -12.33 -3.70
N PHE A 19 5.01 -13.26 -2.79
CA PHE A 19 5.64 -13.33 -1.46
C PHE A 19 6.98 -14.05 -1.47
N VAL A 20 7.06 -15.15 -2.23
CA VAL A 20 8.27 -15.98 -2.29
C VAL A 20 9.40 -15.22 -2.97
N ASP A 21 9.13 -14.54 -4.07
CA ASP A 21 10.10 -13.76 -4.84
C ASP A 21 10.60 -12.55 -4.05
N GLY A 22 9.77 -11.97 -3.18
CA GLY A 22 10.17 -10.91 -2.26
C GLY A 22 11.20 -11.32 -1.19
N ILE A 23 11.37 -12.63 -0.95
CA ILE A 23 12.26 -13.16 0.09
C ILE A 23 13.42 -13.97 -0.51
N ARG A 24 13.20 -14.67 -1.62
CA ARG A 24 14.19 -15.56 -2.25
C ARG A 24 15.02 -14.80 -3.28
N GLY A 25 16.22 -14.37 -2.89
CA GLY A 25 17.25 -13.88 -3.81
C GLY A 25 18.40 -13.16 -3.11
N ALA A 26 19.63 -13.33 -3.61
CA ALA A 26 20.86 -12.83 -2.97
C ALA A 26 20.86 -11.29 -2.72
N HIS A 27 20.13 -10.52 -3.54
CA HIS A 27 20.00 -9.07 -3.39
C HIS A 27 18.56 -8.61 -3.13
N THR A 28 17.60 -9.51 -3.09
CA THR A 28 16.17 -9.15 -3.05
C THR A 28 15.80 -8.53 -1.71
N ILE A 29 16.26 -9.12 -0.60
CA ILE A 29 16.00 -8.61 0.76
C ILE A 29 16.46 -7.15 0.88
N ARG A 30 17.66 -6.81 0.38
CA ARG A 30 18.17 -5.43 0.41
C ARG A 30 17.30 -4.48 -0.41
N LYS A 31 16.87 -4.90 -1.60
CA LYS A 31 16.01 -4.09 -2.47
C LYS A 31 14.65 -3.86 -1.82
N VAL A 32 14.00 -4.92 -1.32
CA VAL A 32 12.70 -4.84 -0.64
C VAL A 32 12.77 -3.93 0.57
N THR A 33 13.75 -4.13 1.46
CA THR A 33 13.91 -3.29 2.65
C THR A 33 14.14 -1.83 2.29
N SER A 34 15.01 -1.54 1.31
CA SER A 34 15.25 -0.18 0.84
C SER A 34 13.99 0.48 0.29
N SER A 35 13.24 -0.24 -0.58
CA SER A 35 11.98 0.23 -1.15
C SER A 35 10.92 0.47 -0.09
N VAL A 36 10.81 -0.39 0.93
CA VAL A 36 9.87 -0.23 2.05
C VAL A 36 10.17 1.04 2.83
N PHE A 37 11.44 1.28 3.21
CA PHE A 37 11.81 2.51 3.93
C PHE A 37 11.57 3.76 3.08
N PHE A 38 11.96 3.72 1.80
CA PHE A 38 11.75 4.84 0.89
C PHE A 38 10.26 5.18 0.75
N LEU A 39 9.41 4.20 0.45
CA LEU A 39 7.97 4.40 0.30
C LEU A 39 7.29 4.81 1.60
N TYR A 40 7.73 4.25 2.74
CA TYR A 40 7.21 4.63 4.05
C TYR A 40 7.35 6.13 4.28
N PHE A 41 8.55 6.70 4.11
CA PHE A 41 8.77 8.13 4.29
C PHE A 41 8.13 8.97 3.18
N ALA A 42 8.15 8.50 1.94
CA ALA A 42 7.52 9.18 0.81
C ALA A 42 6.02 9.38 1.01
N CYS A 43 5.33 8.40 1.60
CA CYS A 43 3.91 8.47 1.89
C CYS A 43 3.59 9.08 3.25
N LEU A 44 4.49 9.02 4.24
CA LEU A 44 4.23 9.52 5.60
C LEU A 44 4.12 11.05 5.65
N LEU A 45 5.06 11.76 5.04
CA LEU A 45 5.11 13.23 5.03
C LEU A 45 3.84 13.88 4.44
N PRO A 46 3.38 13.51 3.22
CA PRO A 46 2.16 14.07 2.67
C PRO A 46 0.93 13.73 3.52
N SER A 47 0.86 12.54 4.12
CA SER A 47 -0.25 12.16 5.00
C SER A 47 -0.30 12.96 6.30
N ILE A 48 0.85 13.31 6.87
CA ILE A 48 0.91 14.23 8.00
C ILE A 48 0.44 15.62 7.58
N ALA A 49 0.92 16.13 6.43
CA ALA A 49 0.52 17.44 5.92
C ALA A 49 -0.99 17.52 5.69
N PHE A 50 -1.57 16.52 5.00
CA PHE A 50 -3.02 16.41 4.83
C PHE A 50 -3.75 16.20 6.16
N GLY A 51 -3.15 15.50 7.12
CA GLY A 51 -3.71 15.31 8.45
C GLY A 51 -3.88 16.63 9.21
N VAL A 52 -2.89 17.52 9.14
CA VAL A 52 -2.97 18.86 9.75
C VAL A 52 -3.98 19.73 9.03
N LEU A 53 -3.98 19.73 7.69
CA LEU A 53 -4.95 20.48 6.88
C LEU A 53 -6.39 20.05 7.16
N ASN A 54 -6.65 18.75 7.21
CA ASN A 54 -7.96 18.20 7.53
C ASN A 54 -8.37 18.49 8.98
N TYR A 55 -7.42 18.48 9.92
CA TYR A 55 -7.72 18.82 11.31
C TYR A 55 -8.28 20.23 11.42
N ASN A 56 -7.66 21.19 10.73
CA ASN A 56 -8.10 22.58 10.72
C ASN A 56 -9.44 22.74 9.99
N ASN A 57 -9.59 22.11 8.82
CA ASN A 57 -10.81 22.24 8.00
C ASN A 57 -12.04 21.56 8.61
N THR A 58 -11.84 20.53 9.44
CA THR A 58 -12.93 19.74 10.03
C THR A 58 -13.22 20.09 11.48
N ARG A 59 -12.67 21.20 11.99
CA ARG A 59 -12.81 21.62 13.40
C ARG A 59 -12.35 20.52 14.37
N GLY A 60 -11.20 19.91 14.07
CA GLY A 60 -10.57 18.89 14.90
C GLY A 60 -11.12 17.47 14.74
N LYS A 61 -12.08 17.22 13.84
CA LYS A 61 -12.71 15.89 13.70
C LYS A 61 -11.83 14.87 12.98
N ILE A 62 -11.08 15.29 11.96
CA ILE A 62 -10.21 14.44 11.15
C ILE A 62 -8.76 14.88 11.36
N GLY A 63 -8.08 14.27 12.33
CA GLY A 63 -6.66 14.51 12.60
C GLY A 63 -5.72 13.53 11.91
N VAL A 64 -4.41 13.79 12.04
CA VAL A 64 -3.32 12.97 11.49
C VAL A 64 -3.48 11.48 11.83
N PHE A 65 -3.79 11.15 13.08
CA PHE A 65 -3.98 9.76 13.50
C PHE A 65 -5.06 9.01 12.69
N ARG A 66 -6.20 9.65 12.43
CA ARG A 66 -7.31 9.05 11.67
C ARG A 66 -6.93 8.84 10.20
N ILE A 67 -6.17 9.77 9.63
CA ILE A 67 -5.66 9.63 8.26
C ILE A 67 -4.67 8.47 8.16
N LEU A 68 -3.71 8.38 9.09
CA LEU A 68 -2.75 7.29 9.11
C LEU A 68 -3.46 5.93 9.25
N LEU A 69 -4.41 5.81 10.18
CA LEU A 69 -5.21 4.60 10.34
C LEU A 69 -5.95 4.23 9.06
N SER A 70 -6.62 5.20 8.43
CA SER A 70 -7.35 4.99 7.18
C SER A 70 -6.43 4.55 6.04
N GLN A 71 -5.25 5.17 5.92
CA GLN A 71 -4.26 4.81 4.91
C GLN A 71 -3.69 3.42 5.15
N THR A 72 -3.40 3.04 6.39
CA THR A 72 -2.89 1.70 6.72
C THR A 72 -3.92 0.63 6.36
N ILE A 73 -5.18 0.80 6.77
CA ILE A 73 -6.24 -0.18 6.49
C ILE A 73 -6.51 -0.25 4.99
N GLY A 74 -6.67 0.89 4.32
CA GLY A 74 -6.91 0.96 2.88
C GLY A 74 -5.74 0.39 2.07
N GLY A 75 -4.51 0.71 2.45
CA GLY A 75 -3.28 0.22 1.82
C GLY A 75 -3.10 -1.28 1.99
N LEU A 76 -3.39 -1.85 3.16
CA LEU A 76 -3.34 -3.30 3.38
C LEU A 76 -4.39 -4.02 2.53
N PHE A 77 -5.63 -3.52 2.53
CA PHE A 77 -6.69 -4.11 1.73
C PHE A 77 -6.38 -4.05 0.23
N PHE A 78 -5.89 -2.90 -0.25
CA PHE A 78 -5.47 -2.72 -1.63
C PHE A 78 -4.29 -3.64 -1.97
N GLY A 79 -3.23 -3.67 -1.15
CA GLY A 79 -2.06 -4.52 -1.38
C GLY A 79 -2.40 -6.01 -1.48
N LEU A 80 -3.40 -6.47 -0.73
CA LEU A 80 -3.83 -7.87 -0.75
C LEU A 80 -4.77 -8.22 -1.91
N THR A 81 -5.62 -7.29 -2.35
CA THR A 81 -6.72 -7.58 -3.28
C THR A 81 -6.56 -6.96 -4.67
N ALA A 82 -5.62 -6.03 -4.85
CA ALA A 82 -5.44 -5.33 -6.12
C ALA A 82 -4.87 -6.26 -7.21
N GLY A 83 -5.34 -6.06 -8.44
CA GLY A 83 -4.78 -6.71 -9.63
C GLY A 83 -3.35 -6.29 -9.93
N GLN A 84 -2.88 -5.16 -9.38
CA GLN A 84 -1.49 -4.68 -9.43
C GLN A 84 -1.18 -3.82 -8.17
N PRO A 85 -0.49 -4.37 -7.16
CA PRO A 85 -0.26 -3.69 -5.88
C PRO A 85 0.91 -2.68 -5.86
N LEU A 86 1.50 -2.36 -7.02
CA LEU A 86 2.69 -1.48 -7.15
C LEU A 86 2.38 -0.03 -7.55
N THR A 87 1.11 0.37 -7.54
CA THR A 87 0.66 1.77 -7.74
C THR A 87 0.95 2.63 -6.53
#